data_AF-A0A495J2X9-F1
#
_entry.id   AF-A0A495J2X9-F1
#
_cell.length_a   1.000
_cell.length_b   1.000
_cell.length_c   1.000
_cell.angle_alpha   90.00
_cell.angle_beta   90.00
_cell.angle_gamma   90.00
#
_symmetry.space_group_name_H-M   'P 1'
#
loop_
_entity.id
_entity.type
_entity.pdbx_description
1 polymer ?
#
loop_
_entity_poly.entity_id
_entity_poly.type
_entity_poly.pdbx_seq_one_letter_code
_entity_poly.pdbx_strand_id
1 'polypeptide(L)'
;MNISELQMHWLALAFIILTAIFLVLEVYDVLRRPKERWQWWNLVLVALLFFFNVTNGNFPDYSSAVSLKLQYLLSDGSSYLVGAYFPFYFYKMYELDKLRFHAVYGAPVFVLLPFLVFEVVLYNINGQLTIDRQWGVMVPAVYGLVALMAIVKAIIDRFQETSERSPFIEALAVWLAVLFWEMLCAFPFFTLPQWLKLVVGNLGLSVVTIFLIVKHIRRSRREFELFTSPEAGSAPELAYLEHCVTFGLTKTETEVALLVRKGWTNRKIADHLFRTEGTIKNHLKNIFKKTEVATRSELIHLLEHGPLGSSTTET
;
A
#
# COMPACT_ATOMS: atom_id res chain seq x y z
N MET A 1 27.85 19.45 -21.15
CA MET A 1 26.55 18.89 -20.73
C MET A 1 25.53 19.29 -21.77
N ASN A 2 24.94 18.31 -22.45
CA ASN A 2 23.95 18.56 -23.49
C ASN A 2 22.64 19.06 -22.85
N ILE A 3 21.83 19.88 -23.52
CA ILE A 3 20.59 20.44 -22.94
C ILE A 3 19.63 19.31 -22.50
N SER A 4 19.64 18.19 -23.23
CA SER A 4 18.91 16.98 -22.87
C SER A 4 19.37 16.34 -21.56
N GLU A 5 20.67 16.28 -21.29
CA GLU A 5 21.21 15.72 -20.03
C GLU A 5 20.81 16.59 -18.83
N LEU A 6 20.90 17.91 -18.97
CA LEU A 6 20.47 18.85 -17.93
C LEU A 6 18.98 18.68 -17.60
N GLN A 7 18.13 18.55 -18.62
CA GLN A 7 16.69 18.32 -18.43
C GLN A 7 16.40 16.99 -17.72
N MET A 8 17.17 15.94 -18.00
CA MET A 8 17.02 14.65 -17.34
C MET A 8 17.37 14.68 -15.86
N HIS A 9 18.40 15.45 -15.46
CA HIS A 9 18.74 15.63 -14.05
C HIS A 9 17.63 16.33 -13.27
N TRP A 10 17.03 17.38 -13.83
CA TRP A 10 15.90 18.06 -13.20
C TRP A 10 14.67 17.16 -13.07
N LEU A 11 14.41 16.33 -14.08
CA LEU A 11 13.32 15.35 -14.03
C LEU A 11 13.53 14.32 -12.91
N ALA A 12 14.72 13.72 -12.84
CA ALA A 12 15.07 12.77 -11.79
C ALA A 12 14.99 13.43 -10.39
N LEU A 13 15.51 14.64 -10.25
CA LEU A 13 15.45 15.41 -9.00
C LEU A 13 14.00 15.66 -8.55
N ALA A 14 13.10 16.00 -9.47
CA ALA A 14 11.69 16.22 -9.17
C ALA A 14 11.04 14.96 -8.57
N PHE A 15 11.32 13.77 -9.13
CA PHE A 15 10.79 12.51 -8.60
C PHE A 15 11.43 12.09 -7.28
N ILE A 16 12.73 12.39 -7.06
CA ILE A 16 13.40 12.20 -5.77
C ILE A 16 12.73 13.06 -4.70
N ILE A 17 12.51 14.36 -4.97
CA ILE A 17 11.85 15.27 -4.02
C ILE A 17 10.42 14.80 -3.74
N LEU A 18 9.67 14.44 -4.79
CA LEU A 18 8.30 13.96 -4.65
C LEU A 18 8.24 12.71 -3.75
N THR A 19 9.07 11.72 -4.02
CA THR A 19 9.11 10.48 -3.22
C THR A 19 9.63 10.70 -1.80
N ALA A 20 10.55 11.64 -1.59
CA ALA A 20 10.99 12.05 -0.26
C ALA A 20 9.83 12.64 0.56
N ILE A 21 9.00 13.50 -0.04
CA ILE A 21 7.82 14.06 0.62
C ILE A 21 6.87 12.93 1.04
N PHE A 22 6.56 11.98 0.15
CA PHE A 22 5.72 10.84 0.52
C PHE A 22 6.34 9.97 1.61
N LEU A 23 7.65 9.78 1.58
CA LEU A 23 8.34 9.02 2.61
C LEU A 23 8.14 9.67 3.98
N VAL A 24 8.29 11.00 4.08
CA VAL A 24 8.03 11.74 5.31
C VAL A 24 6.57 11.62 5.75
N LEU A 25 5.62 11.73 4.82
CA LEU A 25 4.18 11.58 5.12
C LEU A 25 3.85 10.18 5.63
N GLU A 26 4.37 9.12 5.01
CA GLU A 26 4.13 7.74 5.45
C GLU A 26 4.82 7.44 6.79
N VAL A 27 6.02 7.98 7.05
CA VAL A 27 6.67 7.90 8.36
C VAL A 27 5.79 8.56 9.43
N TYR A 28 5.30 9.78 9.17
CA TYR A 28 4.37 10.47 10.07
C TYR A 28 3.13 9.62 10.36
N ASP A 29 2.53 9.04 9.32
CA ASP A 29 1.32 8.23 9.42
C ASP A 29 1.53 6.95 10.25
N VAL A 30 2.67 6.28 10.07
CA VAL A 30 3.05 5.09 10.84
C VAL A 30 3.30 5.44 12.30
N LEU A 31 4.00 6.54 12.59
CA LEU A 31 4.28 7.00 13.96
C LEU A 31 3.00 7.41 14.69
N ARG A 32 2.07 8.06 13.98
CA ARG A 32 0.75 8.44 14.53
C ARG A 32 -0.09 7.21 14.86
N ARG A 33 0.05 6.10 14.13
CA ARG A 33 -0.83 4.91 14.24
C ARG A 33 -0.09 3.58 14.09
N PRO A 34 0.82 3.22 15.01
CA PRO A 34 1.69 2.06 14.85
C PRO A 34 0.97 0.70 14.77
N LYS A 35 -0.30 0.63 15.20
CA LYS A 35 -1.13 -0.60 15.17
C LYS A 35 -1.71 -0.92 13.78
N GLU A 36 -1.74 0.04 12.84
CA GLU A 36 -2.30 -0.16 11.51
C GLU A 36 -1.25 -0.75 10.54
N ARG A 37 -1.21 -2.10 10.46
CA ARG A 37 -0.19 -2.82 9.68
C ARG A 37 -0.06 -2.43 8.20
N TRP A 38 -1.15 -1.98 7.57
CA TRP A 38 -1.13 -1.60 6.15
C TRP A 38 -0.24 -0.38 5.88
N GLN A 39 -0.07 0.51 6.86
CA GLN A 39 0.78 1.70 6.74
C GLN A 39 2.26 1.31 6.63
N TRP A 40 2.67 0.25 7.33
CA TRP A 40 4.02 -0.29 7.21
C TRP A 40 4.29 -0.82 5.79
N TRP A 41 3.29 -1.44 5.16
CA TRP A 41 3.46 -1.93 3.77
C TRP A 41 3.61 -0.80 2.76
N ASN A 42 2.85 0.28 2.96
CA ASN A 42 2.99 1.52 2.21
C ASN A 42 4.37 2.18 2.45
N LEU A 43 4.80 2.29 3.71
CA LEU A 43 6.10 2.87 4.07
C LEU A 43 7.24 2.12 3.38
N VAL A 44 7.22 0.78 3.39
CA VAL A 44 8.22 -0.03 2.69
C VAL A 44 8.16 0.22 1.18
N LEU A 45 6.96 0.27 0.58
CA LEU A 45 6.82 0.58 -0.85
C LEU A 45 7.47 1.93 -1.19
N VAL A 46 7.12 2.98 -0.43
CA VAL A 46 7.63 4.34 -0.67
C VAL A 46 9.12 4.45 -0.39
N ALA A 47 9.65 3.75 0.62
CA ALA A 47 11.08 3.71 0.89
C ALA A 47 11.85 3.04 -0.25
N LEU A 48 11.33 1.93 -0.80
CA LEU A 48 11.91 1.27 -1.97
C LEU A 48 11.86 2.17 -3.22
N LEU A 49 10.74 2.86 -3.44
CA LEU A 49 10.62 3.81 -4.55
C LEU A 49 11.58 5.00 -4.39
N PHE A 50 11.73 5.54 -3.18
CA PHE A 50 12.70 6.60 -2.91
C PHE A 50 14.13 6.12 -3.21
N PHE A 51 14.50 4.94 -2.72
CA PHE A 51 15.81 4.33 -2.98
C PHE A 51 16.05 4.10 -4.48
N PHE A 52 15.03 3.63 -5.21
CA PHE A 52 15.07 3.49 -6.66
C PHE A 52 15.34 4.82 -7.37
N ASN A 53 14.64 5.89 -6.98
CA ASN A 53 14.80 7.20 -7.63
C ASN A 53 16.17 7.81 -7.34
N VAL A 54 16.66 7.70 -6.10
CA VAL A 54 17.99 8.19 -5.74
C VAL A 54 19.06 7.46 -6.55
N THR A 55 18.98 6.14 -6.64
CA THR A 55 19.98 5.36 -7.38
C THR A 55 19.89 5.56 -8.89
N ASN A 56 18.71 5.44 -9.50
CA ASN A 56 18.54 5.57 -10.96
C ASN A 56 18.64 7.02 -11.46
N GLY A 57 18.39 8.00 -10.61
CA GLY A 57 18.53 9.42 -10.94
C GLY A 57 19.97 9.93 -10.91
N ASN A 58 20.84 9.31 -10.10
CA ASN A 58 22.24 9.72 -9.95
C ASN A 58 23.23 8.77 -10.63
N PHE A 59 22.85 7.52 -10.92
CA PHE A 59 23.75 6.53 -11.49
C PHE A 59 23.39 6.14 -12.94
N PRO A 60 24.38 5.90 -13.81
CA PRO A 60 25.82 6.01 -13.54
C PRO A 60 26.34 7.46 -13.63
N ASP A 61 27.15 7.84 -12.65
CA ASP A 61 27.97 9.05 -12.63
C ASP A 61 29.46 8.66 -12.79
N TYR A 62 30.02 8.97 -13.95
CA TYR A 62 31.41 8.69 -14.29
C TYR A 62 32.41 9.58 -13.56
N SER A 63 31.96 10.66 -12.93
CA SER A 63 32.81 11.57 -12.14
C SER A 63 32.89 11.19 -10.66
N SER A 64 32.02 10.28 -10.21
CA SER A 64 31.96 9.84 -8.82
C SER A 64 33.16 8.99 -8.39
N ALA A 65 33.55 9.09 -7.12
CA ALA A 65 34.50 8.18 -6.50
C ALA A 65 33.95 6.74 -6.32
N VAL A 66 32.63 6.56 -6.47
CA VAL A 66 31.97 5.24 -6.38
C VAL A 66 32.23 4.46 -7.66
N SER A 67 32.71 3.21 -7.55
CA SER A 67 32.95 2.36 -8.73
C SER A 67 31.69 2.17 -9.58
N LEU A 68 31.83 2.22 -10.91
CA LEU A 68 30.71 1.99 -11.84
C LEU A 68 29.96 0.68 -11.57
N LYS A 69 30.71 -0.36 -11.20
CA LYS A 69 30.19 -1.66 -10.79
C LYS A 69 29.20 -1.56 -9.63
N LEU A 70 29.56 -0.83 -8.57
CA LEU A 70 28.68 -0.64 -7.42
C LEU A 70 27.48 0.25 -7.76
N GLN A 71 27.68 1.30 -8.56
CA GLN A 71 26.60 2.18 -9.01
C GLN A 71 25.52 1.41 -9.79
N TYR A 72 25.95 0.55 -10.71
CA TYR A 72 25.07 -0.31 -11.49
C TYR A 72 24.37 -1.36 -10.62
N LEU A 73 25.08 -1.98 -9.68
CA LEU A 73 24.46 -2.92 -8.75
C LEU A 73 23.37 -2.27 -7.89
N LEU A 74 23.59 -1.04 -7.43
CA LEU A 74 22.62 -0.27 -6.66
C LEU A 74 21.40 0.14 -7.50
N SER A 75 21.63 0.60 -8.73
CA SER A 75 20.56 1.01 -9.66
C SER A 75 19.70 -0.16 -10.13
N ASP A 76 20.31 -1.29 -10.50
CA ASP A 76 19.58 -2.47 -10.95
C ASP A 76 18.93 -3.15 -9.73
N GLY A 77 19.67 -3.34 -8.64
CA GLY A 77 19.17 -3.94 -7.40
C GLY A 77 17.96 -3.23 -6.81
N SER A 78 17.93 -1.88 -6.84
CA SER A 78 16.74 -1.13 -6.41
C SER A 78 15.52 -1.42 -7.27
N SER A 79 15.70 -1.64 -8.58
CA SER A 79 14.64 -2.04 -9.51
C SER A 79 14.09 -3.43 -9.18
N TYR A 80 14.96 -4.41 -8.93
CA TYR A 80 14.58 -5.76 -8.52
C TYR A 80 13.85 -5.80 -7.18
N LEU A 81 14.28 -4.98 -6.21
CA LEU A 81 13.62 -4.89 -4.90
C LEU A 81 12.19 -4.36 -5.03
N VAL A 82 11.99 -3.30 -5.81
CA VAL A 82 10.63 -2.76 -6.09
C VAL A 82 9.77 -3.82 -6.77
N GLY A 83 10.28 -4.45 -7.84
CA GLY A 83 9.58 -5.50 -8.59
C GLY A 83 9.18 -6.69 -7.70
N ALA A 84 10.12 -7.18 -6.89
CA ALA A 84 9.89 -8.31 -5.98
C ALA A 84 8.92 -7.98 -4.84
N TYR A 85 8.79 -6.71 -4.47
CA TYR A 85 7.90 -6.29 -3.39
C TYR A 85 6.43 -6.20 -3.82
N PHE A 86 6.13 -5.96 -5.10
CA PHE A 86 4.74 -5.79 -5.56
C PHE A 86 3.83 -6.99 -5.25
N PRO A 87 4.19 -8.26 -5.51
CA PRO A 87 3.33 -9.39 -5.15
C PRO A 87 3.02 -9.44 -3.64
N PHE A 88 4.01 -9.12 -2.80
CA PHE A 88 3.81 -9.02 -1.36
C PHE A 88 2.90 -7.85 -0.98
N TYR A 89 3.13 -6.68 -1.57
CA TYR A 89 2.29 -5.50 -1.38
C TYR A 89 0.83 -5.82 -1.71
N PHE A 90 0.54 -6.42 -2.87
CA PHE A 90 -0.81 -6.81 -3.26
C PHE A 90 -1.42 -7.86 -2.34
N TYR A 91 -0.65 -8.89 -1.98
CA TYR A 91 -1.08 -9.93 -1.05
C TYR A 91 -1.53 -9.35 0.29
N LYS A 92 -0.78 -8.39 0.85
CA LYS A 92 -1.09 -7.80 2.16
C LYS A 92 -2.06 -6.63 2.12
N MET A 93 -1.95 -5.76 1.12
CA MET A 93 -2.75 -4.53 1.02
C MET A 93 -4.20 -4.81 0.64
N TYR A 94 -4.43 -5.80 -0.23
CA TYR A 94 -5.75 -6.13 -0.75
C TYR A 94 -6.25 -7.52 -0.30
N GLU A 95 -5.53 -8.16 0.64
CA GLU A 95 -5.85 -9.49 1.19
C GLU A 95 -6.07 -10.56 0.11
N LEU A 96 -5.20 -10.57 -0.89
CA LEU A 96 -5.29 -11.48 -2.04
C LEU A 96 -4.60 -12.81 -1.71
N ASP A 97 -5.25 -13.69 -0.95
CA ASP A 97 -4.64 -14.96 -0.47
C ASP A 97 -4.08 -15.85 -1.58
N LYS A 98 -4.69 -15.80 -2.78
CA LYS A 98 -4.20 -16.50 -3.99
C LYS A 98 -2.77 -16.08 -4.39
N LEU A 99 -2.31 -14.90 -3.97
CA LEU A 99 -0.95 -14.39 -4.24
C LEU A 99 0.10 -14.83 -3.23
N ARG A 100 -0.25 -15.59 -2.17
CA ARG A 100 0.70 -15.97 -1.12
C ARG A 100 1.98 -16.61 -1.67
N PHE A 101 1.86 -17.50 -2.65
CA PHE A 101 3.02 -18.12 -3.29
C PHE A 101 3.94 -17.07 -3.93
N HIS A 102 3.38 -16.19 -4.77
CA HIS A 102 4.13 -15.15 -5.45
C HIS A 102 4.77 -14.15 -4.47
N ALA A 103 4.08 -13.83 -3.39
CA ALA A 103 4.53 -12.90 -2.35
C ALA A 103 5.67 -13.44 -1.49
N VAL A 104 5.62 -14.72 -1.09
CA VAL A 104 6.53 -15.28 -0.08
C VAL A 104 7.68 -16.06 -0.71
N TYR A 105 7.43 -16.74 -1.84
CA TYR A 105 8.41 -17.64 -2.45
C TYR A 105 8.75 -17.23 -3.87
N GLY A 106 7.74 -16.95 -4.68
CA GLY A 106 7.93 -16.72 -6.11
C GLY A 106 8.80 -15.50 -6.40
N ALA A 107 8.49 -14.32 -5.85
CA ALA A 107 9.32 -13.14 -6.06
C ALA A 107 10.77 -13.30 -5.52
N PRO A 108 11.00 -13.79 -4.29
CA PRO A 108 12.36 -14.08 -3.84
C PRO A 108 13.14 -15.04 -4.75
N VAL A 109 12.51 -16.13 -5.23
CA VAL A 109 13.18 -17.17 -6.01
C VAL A 109 13.34 -16.81 -7.48
N PHE A 110 12.37 -16.15 -8.11
CA PHE A 110 12.37 -15.90 -9.55
C PHE A 110 12.75 -14.46 -9.92
N VAL A 111 12.83 -13.55 -8.94
CA VAL A 111 13.25 -12.15 -9.17
C VAL A 111 14.56 -11.86 -8.45
N LEU A 112 14.62 -12.04 -7.13
CA LEU A 112 15.81 -11.67 -6.35
C LEU A 112 16.98 -12.65 -6.53
N LEU A 113 16.72 -13.96 -6.53
CA LEU A 113 17.78 -14.95 -6.67
C LEU A 113 18.52 -14.85 -8.03
N PRO A 114 17.86 -14.69 -9.19
CA PRO A 114 18.55 -14.45 -10.45
C PRO A 114 19.44 -13.19 -10.42
N PHE A 115 18.95 -12.08 -9.85
CA PHE A 115 19.77 -10.88 -9.64
C PHE A 115 21.03 -11.17 -8.81
N LEU A 116 20.88 -11.88 -7.67
CA LEU A 116 22.02 -12.24 -6.83
C LEU A 116 23.01 -13.16 -7.57
N VAL A 117 22.52 -14.14 -8.34
CA VAL A 117 23.40 -15.07 -9.06
C VAL A 117 24.12 -14.38 -10.21
N PHE A 118 23.40 -13.70 -11.08
CA PHE A 118 23.97 -13.16 -12.32
C PHE A 118 24.66 -11.82 -12.12
N GLU A 119 24.02 -10.87 -11.43
CA GLU A 119 24.52 -9.49 -11.34
C GLU A 119 25.39 -9.25 -10.10
N VAL A 120 25.18 -9.99 -9.00
CA VAL A 120 26.10 -9.93 -7.85
C VAL A 120 27.24 -10.91 -8.02
N VAL A 121 26.98 -12.21 -8.22
CA VAL A 121 28.05 -13.22 -8.19
C VAL A 121 28.77 -13.32 -9.54
N LEU A 122 28.07 -13.65 -10.63
CA LEU A 122 28.70 -13.91 -11.93
C LEU A 122 29.35 -12.67 -12.52
N TYR A 123 28.73 -11.50 -12.43
CA TYR A 123 29.39 -10.25 -12.82
C TYR A 123 30.66 -9.95 -12.02
N ASN A 124 30.73 -10.37 -10.75
CA ASN A 124 31.96 -10.26 -9.98
C ASN A 124 33.09 -11.18 -10.47
N ILE A 125 32.75 -12.28 -11.11
CA ILE A 125 33.70 -13.27 -11.62
C ILE A 125 34.08 -12.96 -13.08
N ASN A 126 33.08 -12.74 -13.94
CA ASN A 126 33.22 -12.63 -15.39
C ASN A 126 33.63 -11.22 -15.84
N GLY A 127 33.20 -10.18 -15.09
CA GLY A 127 33.38 -8.78 -15.46
C GLY A 127 32.58 -8.34 -16.70
N GLN A 128 31.69 -9.18 -17.25
CA GLN A 128 30.96 -8.94 -18.50
C GLN A 128 29.55 -8.39 -18.24
N LEU A 129 29.50 -7.14 -17.79
CA LEU A 129 28.27 -6.49 -17.32
C LEU A 129 27.07 -6.63 -18.27
N THR A 130 27.27 -6.47 -19.58
CA THR A 130 26.18 -6.51 -20.56
C THR A 130 25.53 -7.89 -20.66
N ILE A 131 26.35 -8.94 -20.73
CA ILE A 131 25.88 -10.32 -20.91
C ILE A 131 25.26 -10.80 -19.59
N ASP A 132 25.94 -10.58 -18.47
CA ASP A 132 25.46 -11.02 -17.15
C ASP A 132 24.08 -10.40 -16.83
N ARG A 133 23.84 -9.13 -17.20
CA ARG A 133 22.53 -8.47 -17.07
C ARG A 133 21.45 -9.08 -17.96
N GLN A 134 21.76 -9.33 -19.23
CA GLN A 134 20.79 -9.92 -20.16
C GLN A 134 20.31 -11.28 -19.64
N TRP A 135 21.22 -12.13 -19.18
CA TRP A 135 20.86 -13.42 -18.59
C TRP A 135 20.16 -13.28 -17.23
N GLY A 136 20.62 -12.35 -16.39
CA GLY A 136 20.05 -12.09 -15.08
C GLY A 136 18.58 -11.68 -15.11
N VAL A 137 18.17 -10.93 -16.13
CA VAL A 137 16.80 -10.41 -16.25
C VAL A 137 15.84 -11.37 -16.95
N MET A 138 16.30 -12.40 -17.67
CA MET A 138 15.43 -13.32 -18.45
C MET A 138 14.39 -14.03 -17.57
N VAL A 139 14.84 -14.66 -16.48
CA VAL A 139 13.95 -15.37 -15.55
C VAL A 139 12.98 -14.39 -14.86
N PRO A 140 13.45 -13.26 -14.29
CA PRO A 140 12.59 -12.20 -13.77
C PRO A 140 11.56 -11.68 -14.76
N ALA A 141 11.93 -11.44 -16.02
CA ALA A 141 11.02 -10.91 -17.04
C ALA A 141 9.86 -11.87 -17.35
N VAL A 142 10.17 -13.15 -17.56
CA VAL A 142 9.15 -14.17 -17.82
C VAL A 142 8.26 -14.34 -16.58
N TYR A 143 8.86 -14.42 -15.40
CA TYR A 143 8.12 -14.56 -14.16
C TYR A 143 7.28 -13.32 -13.82
N GLY A 144 7.76 -12.12 -14.14
CA GLY A 144 7.05 -10.85 -13.95
C GLY A 144 5.73 -10.82 -14.71
N LEU A 145 5.71 -11.31 -15.95
CA LEU A 145 4.46 -11.50 -16.71
C LEU A 145 3.50 -12.48 -16.03
N VAL A 146 4.02 -13.60 -15.50
CA VAL A 146 3.21 -14.58 -14.74
C VAL A 146 2.63 -13.94 -13.47
N ALA A 147 3.44 -13.17 -12.75
CA ALA A 147 3.02 -12.46 -11.54
C ALA A 147 1.97 -11.38 -11.86
N LEU A 148 2.14 -10.61 -12.93
CA LEU A 148 1.16 -9.61 -13.38
C LEU A 148 -0.20 -10.26 -13.70
N MET A 149 -0.19 -11.37 -14.43
CA MET A 149 -1.41 -12.14 -14.73
C MET A 149 -2.06 -12.69 -13.45
N ALA A 150 -1.26 -13.22 -12.52
CA ALA A 150 -1.75 -13.71 -11.24
C ALA A 150 -2.37 -12.59 -10.39
N ILE A 151 -1.75 -11.40 -10.35
CA ILE A 151 -2.24 -10.24 -9.60
C ILE A 151 -3.57 -9.76 -10.18
N VAL A 152 -3.67 -9.52 -11.50
CA VAL A 152 -4.93 -9.02 -12.08
C VAL A 152 -6.06 -10.02 -11.91
N LYS A 153 -5.78 -11.33 -12.06
CA LYS A 153 -6.78 -12.38 -11.80
C LYS A 153 -7.23 -12.37 -10.34
N ALA A 154 -6.30 -12.26 -9.39
CA ALA A 154 -6.64 -12.19 -7.97
C ALA A 154 -7.46 -10.93 -7.62
N ILE A 155 -7.15 -9.79 -8.24
CA ILE A 155 -7.94 -8.55 -8.10
C ILE A 155 -9.37 -8.77 -8.62
N ILE A 156 -9.53 -9.29 -9.84
CA ILE A 156 -10.85 -9.54 -10.44
C ILE A 156 -11.66 -10.49 -9.55
N ASP A 157 -11.06 -11.63 -9.15
CA ASP A 157 -11.71 -12.63 -8.30
C ASP A 157 -12.12 -12.07 -6.93
N ARG A 158 -11.37 -11.11 -6.37
CA ARG A 158 -11.66 -10.49 -5.07
C ARG A 158 -12.80 -9.47 -5.14
N PHE A 159 -12.89 -8.71 -6.24
CA PHE A 159 -13.81 -7.57 -6.35
C PHE A 159 -15.04 -7.82 -7.23
N GLN A 160 -15.15 -8.99 -7.89
CA GLN A 160 -16.31 -9.33 -8.74
C GLN A 160 -17.67 -9.24 -8.04
N GLU A 161 -17.74 -9.52 -6.73
CA GLU A 161 -18.97 -9.51 -5.93
C GLU A 161 -19.18 -8.20 -5.15
N THR A 162 -18.24 -7.26 -5.26
CA THR A 162 -18.27 -6.00 -4.51
C THR A 162 -19.08 -4.95 -5.27
N SER A 163 -20.08 -4.35 -4.61
CA SER A 163 -20.88 -3.28 -5.20
C SER A 163 -20.13 -1.95 -5.36
N GLU A 164 -19.00 -1.77 -4.65
CA GLU A 164 -18.20 -0.55 -4.69
C GLU A 164 -17.03 -0.67 -5.68
N ARG A 165 -16.96 0.24 -6.67
CA ARG A 165 -15.92 0.23 -7.70
C ARG A 165 -14.59 0.86 -7.26
N SER A 166 -14.56 1.64 -6.17
CA SER A 166 -13.35 2.41 -5.81
C SER A 166 -12.14 1.54 -5.48
N PRO A 167 -12.23 0.53 -4.59
CA PRO A 167 -11.07 -0.29 -4.23
C PRO A 167 -10.54 -1.12 -5.41
N PHE A 168 -11.42 -1.53 -6.31
CA PHE A 168 -11.07 -2.22 -7.55
C PHE A 168 -10.24 -1.32 -8.49
N ILE A 169 -10.71 -0.09 -8.73
CA ILE A 169 -10.01 0.89 -9.58
C ILE A 169 -8.64 1.23 -8.97
N GLU A 170 -8.58 1.36 -7.64
CA GLU A 170 -7.33 1.59 -6.90
C GLU A 170 -6.33 0.45 -7.11
N ALA A 171 -6.75 -0.80 -6.92
CA ALA A 171 -5.89 -1.96 -7.13
C ALA A 171 -5.42 -2.06 -8.60
N LEU A 172 -6.31 -1.77 -9.55
CA LEU A 172 -5.99 -1.79 -10.98
C LEU A 172 -5.02 -0.67 -11.38
N ALA A 173 -5.14 0.51 -10.78
CA ALA A 173 -4.20 1.61 -10.99
C ALA A 173 -2.79 1.23 -10.50
N VAL A 174 -2.68 0.66 -9.29
CA VAL A 174 -1.39 0.16 -8.80
C VAL A 174 -0.85 -0.95 -9.71
N TRP A 175 -1.71 -1.85 -10.20
CA TRP A 175 -1.30 -2.91 -11.12
C TRP A 175 -0.78 -2.36 -12.45
N LEU A 176 -1.43 -1.32 -12.99
CA LEU A 176 -0.96 -0.61 -14.18
C LEU A 176 0.42 0.02 -13.95
N ALA A 177 0.69 0.53 -12.74
CA ALA A 177 2.01 1.02 -12.40
C ALA A 177 3.09 -0.07 -12.47
N VAL A 178 2.77 -1.29 -11.98
CA VAL A 178 3.68 -2.44 -12.06
C VAL A 178 3.97 -2.81 -13.50
N LEU A 179 2.98 -2.71 -14.40
CA LEU A 179 3.16 -2.99 -15.82
C LEU A 179 4.24 -2.10 -16.46
N PHE A 180 4.24 -0.79 -16.18
CA PHE A 180 5.29 0.11 -16.66
C PHE A 180 6.67 -0.27 -16.11
N TRP A 181 6.72 -0.74 -14.87
CA TRP A 181 7.98 -1.18 -14.27
C TRP A 181 8.50 -2.48 -14.88
N GLU A 182 7.61 -3.42 -15.19
CA GLU A 182 7.96 -4.68 -15.86
C GLU A 182 8.56 -4.43 -17.25
N MET A 183 8.16 -3.36 -17.94
CA MET A 183 8.78 -2.97 -19.21
C MET A 183 10.27 -2.63 -19.07
N LEU A 184 10.76 -2.30 -17.86
CA LEU A 184 12.18 -2.07 -17.63
C LEU A 184 13.03 -3.33 -17.83
N CYS A 185 12.45 -4.53 -17.66
CA CYS A 185 13.12 -5.80 -17.92
C CYS A 185 13.58 -5.97 -19.38
N ALA A 186 12.95 -5.24 -20.31
CA ALA A 186 13.32 -5.27 -21.73
C ALA A 186 14.61 -4.48 -22.02
N PHE A 187 14.95 -3.48 -21.21
CA PHE A 187 16.02 -2.52 -21.53
C PHE A 187 17.41 -3.15 -21.74
N PRO A 188 17.84 -4.18 -20.98
CA PRO A 188 19.13 -4.82 -21.22
C PRO A 188 19.29 -5.47 -22.61
N PHE A 189 18.19 -5.77 -23.32
CA PHE A 189 18.21 -6.38 -24.66
C PHE A 189 18.29 -5.37 -25.80
N PHE A 190 18.07 -4.08 -25.52
CA PHE A 190 17.98 -3.05 -26.53
C PHE A 190 18.96 -1.92 -26.23
N THR A 191 19.55 -1.34 -27.27
CA THR A 191 20.37 -0.13 -27.15
C THR A 191 19.47 1.10 -27.09
N LEU A 192 18.72 1.25 -25.99
CA LEU A 192 17.81 2.37 -25.76
C LEU A 192 18.51 3.52 -25.04
N PRO A 193 18.11 4.77 -25.29
CA PRO A 193 18.69 5.90 -24.61
C PRO A 193 18.24 5.94 -23.14
N GLN A 194 19.15 6.36 -22.25
CA GLN A 194 18.92 6.41 -20.80
C GLN A 194 17.67 7.21 -20.40
N TRP A 195 17.35 8.27 -21.15
CA TRP A 195 16.17 9.08 -20.88
C TRP A 195 14.86 8.29 -20.99
N LEU A 196 14.80 7.32 -21.90
CA LEU A 196 13.61 6.49 -22.07
C LEU A 196 13.43 5.55 -20.86
N LYS A 197 14.52 5.02 -20.28
CA LYS A 197 14.48 4.21 -19.05
C LYS A 197 13.89 5.01 -17.90
N LEU A 198 14.36 6.25 -17.74
CA LEU A 198 13.90 7.18 -16.72
C LEU A 198 12.42 7.54 -16.91
N VAL A 199 11.97 7.83 -18.14
CA VAL A 199 10.56 8.12 -18.42
C VAL A 199 9.67 6.93 -18.08
N VAL A 200 10.02 5.72 -18.55
CA VAL A 200 9.22 4.50 -18.31
C VAL A 200 9.12 4.19 -16.82
N GLY A 201 10.23 4.23 -16.07
CA GLY A 201 10.21 4.03 -14.62
C GLY A 201 9.36 5.08 -13.89
N ASN A 202 9.46 6.34 -14.29
CA ASN A 202 8.72 7.44 -13.67
C ASN A 202 7.22 7.47 -14.00
N LEU A 203 6.79 6.88 -15.12
CA LEU A 203 5.37 6.70 -15.41
C LEU A 203 4.70 5.77 -14.38
N GLY A 204 5.32 4.63 -14.08
CA GLY A 204 4.84 3.73 -13.03
C GLY A 204 4.76 4.44 -11.67
N LEU A 205 5.82 5.17 -11.32
CA LEU A 205 5.87 5.94 -10.08
C LEU A 205 4.78 7.02 -9.99
N SER A 206 4.50 7.71 -11.10
CA SER A 206 3.45 8.72 -11.17
C SER A 206 2.09 8.12 -10.82
N VAL A 207 1.79 6.93 -11.34
CA VAL A 207 0.54 6.22 -11.05
C VAL A 207 0.44 5.81 -9.58
N VAL A 208 1.51 5.23 -9.00
CA VAL A 208 1.54 4.89 -7.55
C VAL A 208 1.38 6.15 -6.71
N THR A 209 2.05 7.24 -7.09
CA THR A 209 2.03 8.49 -6.34
C THR A 209 0.64 9.12 -6.35
N ILE A 210 -0.01 9.18 -7.52
CA ILE A 210 -1.40 9.65 -7.64
C ILE A 210 -2.32 8.79 -6.76
N PHE A 211 -2.14 7.47 -6.76
CA PHE A 211 -2.88 6.58 -5.87
C PHE A 211 -2.67 6.92 -4.39
N LEU A 212 -1.41 7.10 -3.94
CA LEU A 212 -1.11 7.47 -2.55
C LEU A 212 -1.69 8.84 -2.17
N ILE A 213 -1.66 9.82 -3.07
CA ILE A 213 -2.29 11.13 -2.88
C ILE A 213 -3.80 10.98 -2.71
N VAL A 214 -4.46 10.29 -3.63
CA VAL A 214 -5.91 10.09 -3.58
C VAL A 214 -6.29 9.36 -2.29
N LYS A 215 -5.51 8.36 -1.89
CA LYS A 215 -5.69 7.64 -0.63
C LYS A 215 -5.56 8.56 0.59
N HIS A 216 -4.51 9.40 0.64
CA HIS A 216 -4.32 10.38 1.70
C HIS A 216 -5.44 11.41 1.77
N ILE A 217 -5.86 11.98 0.63
CA ILE A 217 -6.94 12.97 0.56
C ILE A 217 -8.25 12.35 1.04
N ARG A 218 -8.60 11.15 0.56
CA ARG A 218 -9.83 10.44 0.98
C ARG A 218 -9.81 10.08 2.46
N ARG A 219 -8.63 9.78 3.01
CA ARG A 219 -8.47 9.53 4.45
C ARG A 219 -8.64 10.81 5.26
N SER A 220 -7.94 11.87 4.88
CA SER A 220 -8.00 13.18 5.53
C SER A 220 -9.42 13.75 5.54
N ARG A 221 -10.14 13.65 4.40
CA ARG A 221 -11.56 14.03 4.33
C ARG A 221 -12.43 13.22 5.27
N ARG A 222 -12.23 11.89 5.35
CA ARG A 222 -12.96 11.04 6.30
C ARG A 222 -12.72 11.43 7.76
N GLU A 223 -11.47 11.71 8.13
CA GLU A 223 -11.14 12.20 9.46
C GLU A 223 -11.83 13.54 9.73
N PHE A 224 -11.78 14.48 8.78
CA PHE A 224 -12.43 15.77 8.90
C PHE A 224 -13.96 15.67 9.03
N GLU A 225 -14.61 14.82 8.22
CA GLU A 225 -16.05 14.55 8.30
C GLU A 225 -16.47 13.96 9.64
N LEU A 226 -15.64 13.10 10.25
CA LEU A 226 -15.87 12.60 11.61
C LEU A 226 -15.83 13.74 12.64
N PHE A 227 -14.86 14.66 12.53
CA PHE A 227 -14.72 15.80 13.45
C PHE A 227 -15.77 16.90 13.25
N THR A 228 -16.25 17.10 12.01
CA THR A 228 -17.21 18.16 11.65
C THR A 228 -18.64 17.65 11.50
N SER A 229 -18.90 16.37 11.78
CA SER A 229 -20.27 15.87 11.78
C SER A 229 -21.10 16.68 12.80
N PRO A 230 -22.31 17.14 12.44
CA PRO A 230 -23.12 18.00 13.31
C PRO A 230 -23.49 17.35 14.65
N GLU A 231 -23.31 16.04 14.78
CA GLU A 231 -23.52 15.28 16.02
C GLU A 231 -22.28 15.22 16.93
N ALA A 232 -21.07 15.49 16.40
CA ALA A 232 -19.82 15.41 17.15
C ALA A 232 -19.77 16.49 18.24
N GLY A 233 -19.98 16.07 19.49
CA GLY A 233 -20.02 16.95 20.66
C GLY A 233 -21.44 17.35 21.12
N SER A 234 -22.48 16.80 20.51
CA SER A 234 -23.85 16.94 21.02
C SER A 234 -24.04 16.12 22.32
N ALA A 235 -24.92 16.57 23.23
CA ALA A 235 -25.21 15.85 24.48
C ALA A 235 -25.61 14.36 24.25
N PRO A 236 -26.39 14.00 23.21
CA PRO A 236 -26.67 12.60 22.88
C PRO A 236 -25.43 11.79 22.45
N GLU A 237 -24.49 12.40 21.72
CA GLU A 237 -23.26 11.70 21.29
C GLU A 237 -22.31 11.46 22.47
N LEU A 238 -22.20 12.42 23.39
CA LEU A 238 -21.41 12.26 24.61
C LEU A 238 -21.99 11.15 25.50
N ALA A 239 -23.32 11.12 25.68
CA ALA A 239 -24.00 10.06 26.41
C ALA A 239 -23.79 8.68 25.74
N TYR A 240 -23.86 8.61 24.41
CA TYR A 240 -23.60 7.38 23.67
C TYR A 240 -22.18 6.85 23.89
N LEU A 241 -21.19 7.75 23.84
CA LEU A 241 -19.79 7.40 24.10
C LEU A 241 -19.55 7.00 25.56
N GLU A 242 -20.20 7.67 26.51
CA GLU A 242 -20.15 7.33 27.93
C GLU A 242 -20.70 5.92 28.16
N HIS A 243 -21.87 5.59 27.59
CA HIS A 243 -22.41 4.23 27.67
C HIS A 243 -21.45 3.19 27.08
N CYS A 244 -20.81 3.48 25.93
CA CYS A 244 -19.80 2.59 25.36
C CYS A 244 -18.65 2.32 26.35
N VAL A 245 -18.21 3.34 27.10
CA VAL A 245 -17.18 3.22 28.14
C VAL A 245 -17.70 2.42 29.33
N THR A 246 -18.92 2.68 29.79
CA THR A 246 -19.58 1.98 30.91
C THR A 246 -19.70 0.47 30.65
N PHE A 247 -20.02 0.07 29.41
CA PHE A 247 -20.04 -1.34 29.00
C PHE A 247 -18.64 -1.90 28.66
N GLY A 248 -17.57 -1.13 28.87
CA GLY A 248 -16.20 -1.60 28.67
C GLY A 248 -15.84 -1.89 27.20
N LEU A 249 -16.44 -1.17 26.26
CA LEU A 249 -16.07 -1.28 24.85
C LEU A 249 -14.67 -0.70 24.62
N THR A 250 -13.85 -1.44 23.89
CA THR A 250 -12.54 -0.96 23.43
C THR A 250 -12.72 0.11 22.36
N LYS A 251 -11.70 0.93 22.10
CA LYS A 251 -11.74 1.96 21.04
C LYS A 251 -12.25 1.43 19.69
N THR A 252 -11.79 0.25 19.28
CA THR A 252 -12.21 -0.38 18.01
C THR A 252 -13.66 -0.88 18.08
N GLU A 253 -14.11 -1.38 19.23
CA GLU A 253 -15.52 -1.78 19.42
C GLU A 253 -16.44 -0.56 19.45
N THR A 254 -16.02 0.54 20.07
CA THR A 254 -16.74 1.83 20.02
C THR A 254 -16.87 2.36 18.59
N GLU A 255 -15.79 2.33 17.81
CA GLU A 255 -15.84 2.69 16.38
C GLU A 255 -16.85 1.82 15.61
N VAL A 256 -16.84 0.51 15.83
CA VAL A 256 -17.82 -0.40 15.22
C VAL A 256 -19.24 -0.06 15.68
N ALA A 257 -19.47 0.19 16.97
CA ALA A 257 -20.78 0.54 17.53
C ALA A 257 -21.32 1.88 16.98
N LEU A 258 -20.46 2.88 16.76
CA LEU A 258 -20.86 4.16 16.14
C LEU A 258 -21.30 3.98 14.69
N LEU A 259 -20.57 3.18 13.91
CA LEU A 259 -20.98 2.87 12.54
C LEU A 259 -22.24 2.00 12.50
N VAL A 260 -22.44 1.19 13.54
CA VAL A 260 -23.67 0.44 13.75
C VAL A 260 -24.87 1.38 13.93
N ARG A 261 -24.75 2.38 14.81
CA ARG A 261 -25.75 3.44 15.02
C ARG A 261 -26.13 4.17 13.73
N LYS A 262 -25.14 4.44 12.86
CA LYS A 262 -25.35 5.05 11.53
C LYS A 262 -26.08 4.14 10.52
N GLY A 263 -26.51 2.94 10.90
CA GLY A 263 -27.22 2.00 10.04
C GLY A 263 -26.33 1.24 9.05
N TRP A 264 -25.00 1.25 9.22
CA TRP A 264 -24.10 0.63 8.25
C TRP A 264 -24.03 -0.89 8.36
N THR A 265 -24.15 -1.60 7.25
CA THR A 265 -24.00 -3.07 7.22
C THR A 265 -22.60 -3.50 7.66
N ASN A 266 -22.45 -4.75 8.16
CA ASN A 266 -21.14 -5.29 8.56
C ASN A 266 -20.11 -5.17 7.44
N ARG A 267 -20.55 -5.36 6.19
CA ARG A 267 -19.73 -5.17 4.99
C ARG A 267 -19.27 -3.72 4.84
N LYS A 268 -20.18 -2.75 4.90
CA LYS A 268 -19.83 -1.31 4.82
C LYS A 268 -18.90 -0.87 5.95
N ILE A 269 -19.09 -1.40 7.15
CA ILE A 269 -18.21 -1.17 8.31
C ILE A 269 -16.82 -1.76 8.05
N ALA A 270 -16.77 -2.99 7.53
CA ALA A 270 -15.53 -3.69 7.20
C ALA A 270 -14.71 -2.92 6.16
N ASP A 271 -15.38 -2.49 5.08
CA ASP A 271 -14.78 -1.69 4.02
C ASP A 271 -14.26 -0.33 4.54
N HIS A 272 -15.05 0.34 5.38
CA HIS A 272 -14.67 1.63 5.93
C HIS A 272 -13.47 1.57 6.89
N LEU A 273 -13.40 0.51 7.70
CA LEU A 273 -12.34 0.30 8.68
C LEU A 273 -11.14 -0.47 8.12
N PHE A 274 -11.15 -0.83 6.83
CA PHE A 274 -10.14 -1.68 6.20
C PHE A 274 -9.92 -3.01 6.95
N ARG A 275 -11.03 -3.71 7.23
CA ARG A 275 -11.09 -5.01 7.91
C ARG A 275 -11.93 -5.99 7.09
N THR A 276 -11.83 -7.29 7.39
CA THR A 276 -12.76 -8.28 6.82
C THR A 276 -14.13 -8.20 7.51
N GLU A 277 -15.19 -8.59 6.80
CA GLU A 277 -16.53 -8.72 7.40
C GLU A 277 -16.52 -9.71 8.59
N GLY A 278 -15.70 -10.77 8.51
CA GLY A 278 -15.49 -11.70 9.62
C GLY A 278 -14.91 -11.04 10.87
N THR A 279 -13.96 -10.12 10.70
CA THR A 279 -13.43 -9.29 11.81
C THR A 279 -14.52 -8.43 12.43
N ILE A 280 -15.39 -7.81 11.62
CA ILE A 280 -16.51 -7.01 12.13
C ILE A 280 -17.53 -7.89 12.87
N LYS A 281 -17.84 -9.09 12.34
CA LYS A 281 -18.69 -10.07 13.05
C LYS A 281 -18.12 -10.44 14.41
N ASN A 282 -16.80 -10.62 14.51
CA ASN A 282 -16.14 -10.89 15.79
C ASN A 282 -16.22 -9.69 16.75
N HIS A 283 -16.00 -8.47 16.27
CA HIS A 283 -16.20 -7.27 17.09
C HIS A 283 -17.64 -7.17 17.60
N LEU A 284 -18.63 -7.37 16.73
CA LEU A 284 -20.05 -7.37 17.11
C LEU A 284 -20.39 -8.46 18.13
N LYS A 285 -19.85 -9.67 17.97
CA LYS A 285 -20.01 -10.75 18.93
C LYS A 285 -19.47 -10.37 20.32
N ASN A 286 -18.33 -9.70 20.37
CA ASN A 286 -17.75 -9.22 21.64
C ASN A 286 -18.56 -8.07 22.23
N ILE A 287 -19.02 -7.12 21.41
CA ILE A 287 -19.89 -6.02 21.83
C ILE A 287 -21.17 -6.60 22.44
N PHE A 288 -21.88 -7.48 21.74
CA PHE A 288 -23.09 -8.13 22.22
C PHE A 288 -22.89 -8.87 23.53
N LYS A 289 -21.74 -9.53 23.70
CA LYS A 289 -21.39 -10.19 24.96
C LYS A 289 -21.18 -9.19 26.11
N LYS A 290 -20.55 -8.04 25.83
CA LYS A 290 -20.26 -7.01 26.84
C LYS A 290 -21.49 -6.21 27.23
N THR A 291 -22.41 -6.01 26.29
CA THR A 291 -23.63 -5.23 26.50
C THR A 291 -24.84 -6.10 26.83
N GLU A 292 -24.69 -7.42 26.81
CA GLU A 292 -25.75 -8.42 27.08
C GLU A 292 -26.98 -8.29 26.16
N VAL A 293 -26.78 -7.83 24.91
CA VAL A 293 -27.84 -7.72 23.90
C VAL A 293 -27.70 -8.81 22.83
N ALA A 294 -28.80 -9.19 22.21
CA ALA A 294 -28.82 -10.22 21.17
C ALA A 294 -28.89 -9.62 19.76
N THR A 295 -29.44 -8.41 19.62
CA THR A 295 -29.68 -7.80 18.31
C THR A 295 -29.00 -6.45 18.12
N ARG A 296 -28.81 -6.10 16.86
CA ARG A 296 -28.26 -4.81 16.45
C ARG A 296 -29.16 -3.65 16.87
N SER A 297 -30.47 -3.82 16.80
CA SER A 297 -31.44 -2.80 17.20
C SER A 297 -31.43 -2.59 18.71
N GLU A 298 -31.32 -3.67 19.50
CA GLU A 298 -31.15 -3.58 20.95
C GLU A 298 -29.85 -2.86 21.33
N LEU A 299 -28.74 -3.15 20.64
CA LEU A 299 -27.46 -2.47 20.87
C LEU A 299 -27.58 -0.95 20.67
N ILE A 300 -28.22 -0.54 19.56
CA ILE A 300 -28.41 0.89 19.26
C ILE A 300 -29.27 1.54 20.35
N HIS A 301 -30.40 0.93 20.70
CA HIS A 301 -31.29 1.46 21.72
C HIS A 301 -30.61 1.57 23.09
N LEU A 302 -29.88 0.53 23.51
CA LEU A 302 -29.18 0.48 24.80
C LEU A 302 -28.11 1.56 24.90
N LEU A 303 -27.30 1.74 23.85
CA LEU A 303 -26.24 2.74 23.87
C LEU A 303 -26.77 4.17 23.72
N GLU A 304 -27.95 4.37 23.13
CA GLU A 304 -28.60 5.69 23.05
C GLU A 304 -29.30 6.09 24.37
N HIS A 305 -29.90 5.15 25.10
CA HIS A 305 -30.77 5.44 26.25
C HIS A 305 -30.23 4.95 27.60
N GLY A 306 -29.14 4.19 27.60
CA GLY A 306 -28.58 3.57 28.80
C GLY A 306 -29.30 2.27 29.19
N PRO A 307 -28.84 1.57 30.23
CA PRO A 307 -29.47 0.35 30.73
C PRO A 307 -30.93 0.61 31.13
N LEU A 308 -31.83 -0.29 30.71
CA LEU A 308 -33.23 -0.33 31.10
C LEU A 308 -33.33 -0.56 32.63
N GLY A 309 -33.20 0.51 33.42
CA GLY A 309 -33.15 0.43 34.88
C GLY A 309 -32.69 1.69 35.61
N SER A 310 -32.13 2.69 34.94
CA SER A 310 -31.82 4.00 35.55
C SER A 310 -32.80 5.08 35.07
N SER A 311 -34.08 4.88 35.34
CA SER A 311 -34.99 6.00 35.45
C SER A 311 -34.57 6.81 36.69
N THR A 312 -33.85 7.91 36.46
CA THR A 312 -33.78 9.01 37.41
C THR A 312 -35.21 9.51 37.64
N THR A 313 -35.84 8.99 38.69
CA THR A 313 -36.87 9.72 39.41
C THR A 313 -36.21 10.95 40.03
N GLU A 314 -36.28 12.08 39.34
CA GLU A 314 -36.18 13.39 39.99
C GLU A 314 -37.55 14.04 39.88
N THR A 315 -38.28 13.94 40.99
CA THR A 315 -39.39 14.81 41.41
C THR A 315 -38.85 16.15 41.90
#